data_AF-A0A534TQR9-F1
#
_entry.id   AF-A0A534TQR9-F1
#
_cell.length_a   1.000
_cell.length_b   1.000
_cell.length_c   1.000
_cell.angle_alpha   90.00
_cell.angle_beta   90.00
_cell.angle_gamma   90.00
#
_symmetry.space_group_name_H-M   'P 1'
#
loop_
_entity.id
_entity.type
_entity.pdbx_description
1 polymer ?
#
loop_
_entity_poly.entity_id
_entity_poly.type
_entity_poly.pdbx_seq_one_letter_code
_entity_poly.pdbx_strand_id
1 'polypeptide(L)'
;MGVLDDIRHAAFELRQTDPQEAIRVLRRAAQQGGEAEVLARGALGEIYLDELGDLDGAEHEFRRVLQLAPGLSAAEIGLGRTRRESGDVKGAETAFLRAIEGLSRDVRGFREGGALPAGAEEVVLTLLETAVELAELRKGAVPLEEEILSWAASQRLFDAEDDRDDWVRFHALWTRLRILTDRPEEAVTALREAERTGELPPDEAKELLRLALKELGAPVVVPLGTKS
;
A
#
# COMPACT_ATOMS: atom_id res chain seq x y z
N MET A 1 7.49 30.66 -2.33
CA MET A 1 7.15 29.24 -2.23
C MET A 1 6.10 28.96 -3.29
N GLY A 2 6.26 27.90 -4.09
CA GLY A 2 5.32 27.58 -5.17
C GLY A 2 4.07 26.88 -4.61
N VAL A 3 2.98 26.85 -5.37
CA VAL A 3 1.72 26.18 -4.95
C VAL A 3 1.95 24.71 -4.59
N LEU A 4 2.86 24.02 -5.29
CA LEU A 4 3.22 22.62 -5.00
C LEU A 4 3.99 22.47 -3.68
N ASP A 5 4.85 23.43 -3.33
CA ASP A 5 5.55 23.43 -2.04
C ASP A 5 4.55 23.67 -0.90
N ASP A 6 3.59 24.57 -1.10
CA ASP A 6 2.55 24.86 -0.13
C ASP A 6 1.65 23.63 0.10
N ILE A 7 1.28 22.91 -0.98
CA ILE A 7 0.53 21.64 -0.88
C ILE A 7 1.34 20.62 -0.08
N ARG A 8 2.62 20.42 -0.41
CA ARG A 8 3.48 19.45 0.26
C ARG A 8 3.63 19.78 1.74
N HIS A 9 3.91 21.03 2.08
CA HIS A 9 3.98 21.48 3.47
C HIS A 9 2.65 21.25 4.21
N ALA A 10 1.52 21.57 3.57
CA ALA A 10 0.21 21.35 4.16
C ALA A 10 -0.10 19.86 4.37
N ALA A 11 0.21 19.01 3.40
CA ALA A 11 -0.10 17.59 3.42
C ALA A 11 0.72 16.79 4.45
N PHE A 12 1.98 17.16 4.66
CA PHE A 12 2.89 16.39 5.53
C PHE A 12 3.14 17.03 6.89
N GLU A 13 3.29 18.35 6.97
CA GLU A 13 3.65 19.03 8.23
C GLU A 13 2.42 19.60 8.94
N LEU A 14 1.62 20.41 8.25
CA LEU A 14 0.45 21.04 8.87
C LEU A 14 -0.64 20.02 9.17
N ARG A 15 -0.81 18.99 8.35
CA ARG A 15 -1.79 17.94 8.59
C ARG A 15 -1.76 17.40 10.02
N GLN A 16 -0.56 17.15 10.58
CA GLN A 16 -0.43 16.59 11.93
C GLN A 16 -0.43 17.65 13.04
N THR A 17 -0.03 18.88 12.73
CA THR A 17 0.20 19.94 13.73
C THR A 17 -0.94 20.96 13.81
N ASP A 18 -1.52 21.31 12.67
CA ASP A 18 -2.68 22.19 12.51
C ASP A 18 -3.51 21.78 11.25
N PRO A 19 -4.37 20.75 11.37
CA PRO A 19 -5.19 20.27 10.25
C PRO A 19 -6.09 21.36 9.65
N GLN A 20 -6.49 22.35 10.46
CA GLN A 20 -7.38 23.43 9.99
C GLN A 20 -6.62 24.41 9.10
N GLU A 21 -5.38 24.74 9.42
CA GLU A 21 -4.53 25.54 8.54
C GLU A 21 -4.18 24.76 7.27
N ALA A 22 -3.85 23.46 7.38
CA ALA A 22 -3.62 22.59 6.23
C ALA A 22 -4.81 22.66 5.24
N ILE A 23 -6.04 22.53 5.74
CA ILE A 23 -7.26 22.62 4.92
C ILE A 23 -7.39 23.99 4.24
N ARG A 24 -7.07 25.11 4.92
CA ARG A 24 -7.13 26.45 4.30
C ARG A 24 -6.15 26.57 3.13
N VAL A 25 -4.91 26.13 3.33
CA VAL A 25 -3.87 26.16 2.30
C VAL A 25 -4.28 25.29 1.11
N LEU A 26 -4.72 24.06 1.36
CA LEU A 26 -5.10 23.12 0.30
C LEU A 26 -6.35 23.58 -0.46
N ARG A 27 -7.36 24.15 0.20
CA ARG A 27 -8.53 24.72 -0.50
C ARG A 27 -8.14 25.86 -1.43
N ARG A 28 -7.17 26.69 -1.03
CA ARG A 28 -6.64 27.77 -1.88
C ARG A 28 -5.84 27.20 -3.06
N ALA A 29 -5.05 26.17 -2.82
CA ALA A 29 -4.31 25.49 -3.88
C ALA A 29 -5.25 24.81 -4.89
N ALA A 30 -6.34 24.21 -4.40
CA ALA A 30 -7.35 23.58 -5.25
C ALA A 30 -8.03 24.55 -6.22
N GLN A 31 -8.16 25.82 -5.86
CA GLN A 31 -8.72 26.87 -6.74
C GLN A 31 -7.83 27.23 -7.92
N GLN A 32 -6.55 26.85 -7.90
CA GLN A 32 -5.62 27.14 -9.00
C GLN A 32 -5.85 26.25 -10.23
N GLY A 33 -6.60 25.15 -10.08
CA GLY A 33 -6.88 24.20 -11.17
C GLY A 33 -5.67 23.34 -11.54
N GLY A 34 -5.83 22.53 -12.59
CA GLY A 34 -4.77 21.67 -13.13
C GLY A 34 -4.25 20.65 -12.11
N GLU A 35 -2.94 20.39 -12.15
CA GLU A 35 -2.27 19.44 -11.25
C GLU A 35 -2.40 19.83 -9.77
N ALA A 36 -2.33 21.13 -9.46
CA ALA A 36 -2.51 21.62 -8.10
C ALA A 36 -3.91 21.29 -7.53
N GLU A 37 -4.96 21.30 -8.37
CA GLU A 37 -6.30 20.88 -7.93
C GLU A 37 -6.36 19.40 -7.59
N VAL A 38 -5.75 18.54 -8.40
CA VAL A 38 -5.72 17.09 -8.16
C VAL A 38 -4.98 16.78 -6.86
N LEU A 39 -3.78 17.31 -6.69
CA LEU A 39 -2.94 17.06 -5.52
C LEU A 39 -3.57 17.64 -4.24
N ALA A 40 -4.06 18.88 -4.28
CA ALA A 40 -4.63 19.52 -3.10
C ALA A 40 -5.91 18.82 -2.63
N ARG A 41 -6.76 18.36 -3.56
CA ARG A 41 -7.97 17.60 -3.21
C ARG A 41 -7.66 16.21 -2.68
N GLY A 42 -6.64 15.52 -3.23
CA GLY A 42 -6.16 14.27 -2.66
C GLY A 42 -5.77 14.43 -1.19
N ALA A 43 -4.93 15.42 -0.90
CA ALA A 43 -4.51 15.73 0.47
C ALA A 43 -5.66 16.17 1.39
N LEU A 44 -6.64 16.93 0.87
CA LEU A 44 -7.86 17.26 1.63
C LEU A 44 -8.65 15.99 1.98
N GLY A 45 -8.81 15.08 1.01
CA GLY A 45 -9.50 13.81 1.22
C GLY A 45 -8.86 12.99 2.34
N GLU A 46 -7.54 12.89 2.36
CA GLU A 46 -6.82 12.20 3.43
C GLU A 46 -6.96 12.89 4.80
N ILE A 47 -6.89 14.23 4.85
CA ILE A 47 -7.10 14.96 6.12
C ILE A 47 -8.53 14.75 6.63
N TYR A 48 -9.53 14.80 5.76
CA TYR A 48 -10.91 14.55 6.14
C TYR A 48 -11.11 13.14 6.67
N LEU A 49 -10.47 12.15 6.05
CA LEU A 49 -10.55 10.76 6.47
C LEU A 49 -9.86 10.52 7.81
N ASP A 50 -8.56 10.83 7.88
CA ASP A 50 -7.69 10.33 8.94
C ASP A 50 -7.66 11.26 10.17
N GLU A 51 -7.71 12.58 9.95
CA GLU A 51 -7.59 13.55 11.06
C GLU A 51 -8.95 13.97 11.62
N LEU A 52 -9.95 14.07 10.75
CA LEU A 52 -11.27 14.62 11.11
C LEU A 52 -12.39 13.57 11.19
N GLY A 53 -12.20 12.39 10.59
CA GLY A 53 -13.27 11.39 10.46
C GLY A 53 -14.49 11.88 9.68
N ASP A 54 -14.32 12.93 8.86
CA ASP A 54 -15.36 13.49 7.99
C ASP A 54 -15.45 12.65 6.71
N LEU A 55 -16.17 11.54 6.80
CA LEU A 55 -16.28 10.57 5.70
C LEU A 55 -16.98 11.16 4.47
N ASP A 56 -17.95 12.07 4.67
CA ASP A 56 -18.64 12.76 3.57
C ASP A 56 -17.69 13.74 2.86
N GLY A 57 -16.90 14.49 3.63
CA GLY A 57 -15.85 15.37 3.11
C GLY A 57 -14.78 14.60 2.35
N ALA A 58 -14.29 13.49 2.91
CA ALA A 58 -13.30 12.62 2.26
C ALA A 58 -13.83 12.05 0.93
N GLU A 59 -15.04 11.49 0.93
CA GLU A 59 -15.64 10.93 -0.29
C GLU A 59 -15.86 12.02 -1.35
N HIS A 60 -16.28 13.22 -0.95
CA HIS A 60 -16.43 14.36 -1.86
C HIS A 60 -15.11 14.68 -2.58
N GLU A 61 -14.02 14.82 -1.82
CA GLU A 61 -12.73 15.20 -2.39
C GLU A 61 -12.14 14.10 -3.27
N PHE A 62 -12.16 12.83 -2.84
CA PHE A 62 -11.65 11.73 -3.68
C PHE A 62 -12.48 11.53 -4.95
N ARG A 63 -13.81 11.68 -4.89
CA ARG A 63 -14.65 11.67 -6.11
C ARG A 63 -14.28 12.80 -7.04
N ARG A 64 -13.96 13.98 -6.52
CA ARG A 64 -13.54 15.12 -7.34
C ARG A 64 -12.18 14.89 -7.98
N VAL A 65 -11.24 14.26 -7.27
CA VAL A 65 -9.97 13.81 -7.86
C VAL A 65 -10.23 12.87 -9.04
N LEU A 66 -11.10 11.87 -8.89
CA LEU A 66 -11.40 10.91 -9.97
C LEU A 66 -12.18 11.52 -11.14
N GLN A 67 -12.89 12.63 -10.94
CA GLN A 67 -13.47 13.40 -12.05
C GLN A 67 -12.40 14.13 -12.88
N LEU A 68 -11.34 14.59 -12.23
CA LEU A 68 -10.25 15.34 -12.85
C LEU A 68 -9.19 14.41 -13.46
N ALA A 69 -8.89 13.31 -12.77
CA ALA A 69 -7.93 12.28 -13.15
C ALA A 69 -8.58 10.89 -13.02
N PRO A 70 -9.36 10.45 -14.03
CA PRO A 70 -10.01 9.14 -14.01
C PRO A 70 -9.00 8.01 -13.87
N GLY A 71 -9.25 7.08 -12.94
CA GLY A 71 -8.41 5.91 -12.71
C GLY A 71 -7.16 6.14 -11.88
N LEU A 72 -7.03 7.29 -11.21
CA LEU A 72 -5.92 7.53 -10.28
C LEU A 72 -6.02 6.59 -9.07
N SER A 73 -5.13 5.60 -8.98
CA SER A 73 -5.14 4.55 -7.95
C SER A 73 -5.18 5.09 -6.52
N ALA A 74 -4.43 6.16 -6.22
CA ALA A 74 -4.43 6.78 -4.89
C ALA A 74 -5.82 7.27 -4.45
N ALA A 75 -6.61 7.84 -5.37
CA ALA A 75 -7.96 8.31 -5.05
C ALA A 75 -8.97 7.16 -4.95
N GLU A 76 -8.81 6.09 -5.73
CA GLU A 76 -9.61 4.86 -5.56
C GLU A 76 -9.30 4.18 -4.21
N ILE A 77 -8.05 4.17 -3.74
CA ILE A 77 -7.69 3.70 -2.38
C ILE A 77 -8.37 4.58 -1.32
N GLY A 78 -8.26 5.90 -1.45
CA GLY A 78 -8.92 6.86 -0.55
C GLY A 78 -10.43 6.63 -0.46
N LEU A 79 -11.10 6.41 -1.59
CA LEU A 79 -12.52 6.01 -1.60
C LEU A 79 -12.76 4.65 -0.95
N GLY A 80 -11.89 3.66 -1.20
CA GLY A 80 -11.97 2.35 -0.59
C GLY A 80 -11.97 2.41 0.93
N ARG A 81 -10.98 3.13 1.49
CA ARG A 81 -10.87 3.35 2.93
C ARG A 81 -12.05 4.15 3.48
N THR A 82 -12.40 5.27 2.85
CA THR A 82 -13.55 6.10 3.27
C THR A 82 -14.84 5.30 3.34
N ARG A 83 -15.11 4.45 2.35
CA ARG A 83 -16.31 3.61 2.30
C ARG A 83 -16.26 2.44 3.27
N ARG A 84 -15.07 1.90 3.54
CA ARG A 84 -14.91 0.89 4.58
C ARG A 84 -15.28 1.48 5.93
N GLU A 85 -14.76 2.67 6.26
CA GLU A 85 -15.06 3.35 7.52
C GLU A 85 -16.53 3.78 7.61
N SER A 86 -17.19 4.10 6.49
CA SER A 86 -18.63 4.41 6.48
C SER A 86 -19.54 3.19 6.53
N GLY A 87 -18.97 1.98 6.45
CA GLY A 87 -19.71 0.71 6.42
C GLY A 87 -20.25 0.31 5.04
N ASP A 88 -19.96 1.07 3.98
CA ASP A 88 -20.24 0.67 2.59
C ASP A 88 -19.18 -0.33 2.08
N VAL A 89 -19.26 -1.55 2.61
CA VAL A 89 -18.34 -2.65 2.28
C VAL A 89 -18.28 -2.94 0.77
N LYS A 90 -19.42 -2.90 0.07
CA LYS A 90 -19.45 -3.17 -1.38
C LYS A 90 -18.80 -2.07 -2.19
N GLY A 91 -19.05 -0.82 -1.81
CA GLY A 91 -18.43 0.34 -2.45
C GLY A 91 -16.93 0.40 -2.17
N ALA A 92 -16.49 -0.02 -0.98
CA ALA A 92 -15.08 -0.14 -0.63
C ALA A 92 -14.38 -1.23 -1.47
N GLU A 93 -14.98 -2.43 -1.54
CA GLU A 93 -14.49 -3.53 -2.37
C GLU A 93 -14.30 -3.09 -3.82
N THR A 94 -15.30 -2.41 -4.39
CA THR A 94 -15.25 -1.92 -5.77
C THR A 94 -14.09 -0.95 -5.99
N ALA A 95 -13.84 -0.05 -5.04
CA ALA A 95 -12.78 0.94 -5.15
C ALA A 95 -11.38 0.30 -5.02
N PHE A 96 -11.19 -0.61 -4.05
CA PHE A 96 -9.94 -1.37 -3.92
C PHE A 96 -9.64 -2.22 -5.14
N LEU A 97 -10.64 -2.87 -5.74
CA LEU A 97 -10.46 -3.62 -6.99
C LEU A 97 -9.95 -2.74 -8.14
N ARG A 98 -10.46 -1.52 -8.27
CA ARG A 98 -10.00 -0.57 -9.30
C ARG A 98 -8.58 -0.08 -9.03
N ALA A 99 -8.25 0.19 -7.77
CA ALA A 99 -6.90 0.55 -7.37
C ALA A 99 -5.90 -0.57 -7.67
N ILE A 100 -6.23 -1.82 -7.35
CA ILE A 100 -5.40 -3.00 -7.66
C ILE A 100 -5.22 -3.15 -9.17
N GLU A 101 -6.27 -2.96 -9.97
CA GLU A 101 -6.16 -3.02 -11.43
C GLU A 101 -5.22 -1.94 -11.98
N GLY A 102 -5.34 -0.70 -11.50
CA GLY A 102 -4.48 0.42 -11.88
C GLY A 102 -3.01 0.16 -11.53
N LEU A 103 -2.75 -0.15 -10.27
CA LEU A 103 -1.40 -0.42 -9.77
C LEU A 103 -0.77 -1.65 -10.44
N SER A 104 -1.54 -2.72 -10.68
CA SER A 104 -1.04 -3.90 -11.41
C SER A 104 -0.63 -3.54 -12.84
N ARG A 105 -1.36 -2.62 -13.49
CA ARG A 105 -1.00 -2.12 -14.82
C ARG A 105 0.31 -1.34 -14.79
N ASP A 106 0.50 -0.49 -13.77
CA ASP A 106 1.74 0.28 -13.60
C ASP A 106 2.95 -0.63 -13.39
N VAL A 107 2.84 -1.61 -12.49
CA VAL A 107 3.93 -2.58 -12.22
C VAL A 107 4.26 -3.43 -13.46
N ARG A 108 3.26 -3.84 -14.24
CA ARG A 108 3.50 -4.51 -15.53
C ARG A 108 4.26 -3.61 -16.51
N GLY A 109 3.94 -2.32 -16.54
CA GLY A 109 4.67 -1.33 -17.34
C GLY A 109 6.15 -1.26 -16.97
N PHE A 110 6.48 -1.31 -15.66
CA PHE A 110 7.88 -1.34 -15.21
C PHE A 110 8.62 -2.59 -15.72
N ARG A 111 7.94 -3.75 -15.66
CA ARG A 111 8.49 -5.02 -16.15
C ARG A 111 8.76 -5.00 -17.64
N GLU A 112 7.85 -4.46 -18.43
CA GLU A 112 8.00 -4.36 -19.90
C GLU A 112 9.06 -3.34 -20.30
N GLY A 113 9.23 -2.26 -19.52
CA GLY A 113 10.25 -1.23 -19.74
C GLY A 113 11.68 -1.68 -19.48
N GLY A 114 11.88 -2.79 -18.75
CA GLY A 114 13.19 -3.39 -18.49
C GLY A 114 14.09 -2.61 -17.51
N ALA A 115 13.59 -1.52 -16.93
CA ALA A 115 14.26 -0.75 -15.89
C ALA A 115 13.22 -0.27 -14.86
N LEU A 116 13.60 -0.28 -13.59
CA LEU A 116 12.76 0.22 -12.50
C LEU A 116 12.82 1.75 -12.45
N PRO A 117 11.70 2.47 -12.59
CA PRO A 117 11.68 3.89 -12.32
C PRO A 117 11.89 4.15 -10.83
N ALA A 118 12.39 5.35 -10.49
CA ALA A 118 12.42 5.79 -9.09
C ALA A 118 11.00 5.79 -8.51
N GLY A 119 10.83 5.29 -7.26
CA GLY A 119 9.53 5.16 -6.62
C GLY A 119 8.73 3.92 -7.07
N ALA A 120 9.32 3.02 -7.86
CA ALA A 120 8.67 1.75 -8.19
C ALA A 120 8.42 0.91 -6.92
N GLU A 121 9.27 1.03 -5.91
CA GLU A 121 9.11 0.44 -4.58
C GLU A 121 7.77 0.84 -3.95
N GLU A 122 7.44 2.13 -3.99
CA GLU A 122 6.21 2.67 -3.39
C GLU A 122 4.96 2.12 -4.08
N VAL A 123 4.99 1.99 -5.41
CA VAL A 123 3.87 1.44 -6.19
C VAL A 123 3.63 -0.04 -5.85
N VAL A 124 4.71 -0.82 -5.72
CA VAL A 124 4.62 -2.25 -5.35
C VAL A 124 4.12 -2.43 -3.93
N LEU A 125 4.62 -1.63 -2.98
CA LEU A 125 4.13 -1.65 -1.60
C LEU A 125 2.66 -1.22 -1.51
N THR A 126 2.27 -0.16 -2.22
CA THR A 126 0.88 0.32 -2.27
C THR A 126 -0.05 -0.75 -2.86
N LEU A 127 0.39 -1.48 -3.88
CA LEU A 127 -0.36 -2.60 -4.46
C LEU A 127 -0.59 -3.70 -3.42
N LEU A 128 0.45 -4.10 -2.70
CA LEU A 128 0.36 -5.11 -1.65
C LEU A 128 -0.53 -4.66 -0.49
N GLU A 129 -0.42 -3.42 -0.05
CA GLU A 129 -1.27 -2.84 0.99
C GLU A 129 -2.74 -2.85 0.58
N THR A 130 -3.03 -2.41 -0.63
CA THR A 130 -4.40 -2.39 -1.16
C THR A 130 -4.96 -3.81 -1.28
N ALA A 131 -4.14 -4.77 -1.69
CA ALA A 131 -4.51 -6.19 -1.76
C ALA A 131 -4.82 -6.76 -0.36
N VAL A 132 -4.02 -6.41 0.66
CA VAL A 132 -4.29 -6.77 2.05
C VAL A 132 -5.57 -6.13 2.56
N GLU A 133 -5.79 -4.83 2.32
CA GLU A 133 -7.03 -4.15 2.72
C GLU A 133 -8.27 -4.81 2.11
N LEU A 134 -8.19 -5.22 0.83
CA LEU A 134 -9.26 -5.97 0.18
C LEU A 134 -9.47 -7.35 0.82
N ALA A 135 -8.40 -8.07 1.14
CA ALA A 135 -8.47 -9.39 1.77
C ALA A 135 -8.99 -9.34 3.22
N GLU A 136 -8.77 -8.23 3.93
CA GLU A 136 -9.37 -7.99 5.25
C GLU A 136 -10.87 -7.69 5.16
N LEU A 137 -11.27 -6.98 4.11
CA LEU A 137 -12.65 -6.58 3.87
C LEU A 137 -13.55 -7.77 3.48
N ARG A 138 -13.01 -8.72 2.69
CA ARG A 138 -13.76 -9.88 2.21
C ARG A 138 -12.96 -11.17 2.22
N LYS A 139 -13.65 -12.28 2.40
CA LYS A 139 -13.07 -13.61 2.18
C LYS A 139 -12.89 -13.90 0.69
N GLY A 140 -11.82 -14.59 0.36
CA GLY A 140 -11.58 -15.17 -0.97
C GLY A 140 -10.45 -14.50 -1.73
N ALA A 141 -10.27 -14.94 -2.97
CA ALA A 141 -9.12 -14.55 -3.79
C ALA A 141 -9.09 -13.04 -4.06
N VAL A 142 -7.90 -12.46 -4.02
CA VAL A 142 -7.60 -11.11 -4.49
C VAL A 142 -7.06 -11.22 -5.91
N PRO A 143 -7.55 -10.42 -6.88
CA PRO A 143 -7.07 -10.47 -8.26
C PRO A 143 -5.73 -9.75 -8.40
N LEU A 144 -4.69 -10.34 -7.81
CA LEU A 144 -3.30 -9.90 -7.90
C LEU A 144 -2.47 -11.04 -8.50
N GLU A 145 -1.85 -10.79 -9.64
CA GLU A 145 -0.87 -11.72 -10.24
C GLU A 145 0.40 -11.68 -9.40
N GLU A 146 0.70 -12.71 -8.62
CA GLU A 146 1.86 -12.66 -7.73
C GLU A 146 3.20 -12.77 -8.47
N GLU A 147 3.21 -13.16 -9.76
CA GLU A 147 4.41 -13.17 -10.59
C GLU A 147 5.04 -11.77 -10.74
N ILE A 148 4.24 -10.70 -10.72
CA ILE A 148 4.79 -9.33 -10.75
C ILE A 148 5.50 -8.97 -9.44
N LEU A 149 5.10 -9.56 -8.31
CA LEU A 149 5.79 -9.39 -7.02
C LEU A 149 7.09 -10.18 -6.99
N SER A 150 7.10 -11.41 -7.49
CA SER A 150 8.32 -12.21 -7.65
C SER A 150 9.33 -11.50 -8.56
N TRP A 151 8.85 -10.90 -9.65
CA TRP A 151 9.71 -10.09 -10.51
C TRP A 151 10.27 -8.87 -9.75
N ALA A 152 9.44 -8.10 -9.05
CA ALA A 152 9.90 -6.94 -8.27
C ALA A 152 10.98 -7.33 -7.24
N ALA A 153 10.76 -8.42 -6.50
CA ALA A 153 11.76 -8.96 -5.56
C ALA A 153 13.08 -9.32 -6.27
N SER A 154 13.01 -9.99 -7.43
CA SER A 154 14.21 -10.37 -8.22
C SER A 154 15.01 -9.18 -8.73
N GLN A 155 14.38 -8.02 -8.91
CA GLN A 155 15.04 -6.80 -9.37
C GLN A 155 15.74 -6.05 -8.24
N ARG A 156 15.76 -6.59 -7.01
CA ARG A 156 16.43 -5.95 -5.88
C ARG A 156 15.87 -4.54 -5.64
N LEU A 157 14.55 -4.40 -5.82
CA LEU A 157 13.84 -3.11 -5.84
C LEU A 157 14.09 -2.26 -4.59
N PHE A 158 14.34 -2.89 -3.45
CA PHE A 158 14.56 -2.25 -2.15
C PHE A 158 16.02 -2.35 -1.67
N ASP A 159 16.98 -2.62 -2.55
CA ASP A 159 18.42 -2.72 -2.20
C ASP A 159 19.20 -1.40 -2.31
N ALA A 160 18.52 -0.26 -2.44
CA ALA A 160 19.18 1.01 -2.18
C ALA A 160 19.77 0.97 -0.75
N GLU A 161 21.04 1.37 -0.60
CA GLU A 161 21.81 1.28 0.65
C GLU A 161 21.19 2.15 1.76
N ASP A 162 20.08 1.73 2.36
CA ASP A 162 19.57 2.04 3.72
C ASP A 162 18.10 1.60 3.96
N ASP A 163 17.39 1.06 2.96
CA ASP A 163 15.94 0.76 3.08
C ASP A 163 15.62 -0.69 3.53
N ARG A 164 16.33 -1.19 4.55
CA ARG A 164 16.07 -2.52 5.14
C ARG A 164 14.60 -2.70 5.55
N ASP A 165 13.96 -1.62 6.00
CA ASP A 165 12.60 -1.63 6.51
C ASP A 165 11.56 -1.92 5.42
N ASP A 166 11.81 -1.49 4.17
CA ASP A 166 10.88 -1.72 3.07
C ASP A 166 10.90 -3.17 2.57
N TRP A 167 12.06 -3.81 2.57
CA TRP A 167 12.18 -5.24 2.29
C TRP A 167 11.39 -6.09 3.30
N VAL A 168 11.50 -5.75 4.58
CA VAL A 168 10.75 -6.42 5.65
C VAL A 168 9.25 -6.16 5.50
N ARG A 169 8.85 -4.92 5.23
CA ARG A 169 7.45 -4.53 4.98
C ARG A 169 6.86 -5.28 3.79
N PHE A 170 7.59 -5.38 2.68
CA PHE A 170 7.18 -6.13 1.49
C PHE A 170 6.87 -7.59 1.83
N HIS A 171 7.81 -8.31 2.46
CA HIS A 171 7.60 -9.70 2.84
C HIS A 171 6.50 -9.87 3.89
N ALA A 172 6.34 -8.93 4.82
CA ALA A 172 5.29 -8.94 5.82
C ALA A 172 3.90 -8.80 5.18
N LEU A 173 3.71 -7.83 4.27
CA LEU A 173 2.46 -7.63 3.54
C LEU A 173 2.12 -8.83 2.66
N TRP A 174 3.09 -9.36 1.93
CA TRP A 174 2.86 -10.52 1.06
C TRP A 174 2.51 -11.78 1.86
N THR A 175 3.18 -11.99 2.99
CA THR A 175 2.84 -13.06 3.95
C THR A 175 1.41 -12.89 4.48
N ARG A 176 1.04 -11.68 4.89
CA ARG A 176 -0.30 -11.36 5.39
C ARG A 176 -1.37 -11.60 4.33
N LEU A 177 -1.14 -11.18 3.08
CA LEU A 177 -2.06 -11.42 1.98
C LEU A 177 -2.31 -12.92 1.78
N ARG A 178 -1.27 -13.75 1.79
CA ARG A 178 -1.40 -15.20 1.66
C ARG A 178 -2.15 -15.84 2.81
N ILE A 179 -1.88 -15.41 4.05
CA ILE A 179 -2.65 -15.87 5.23
C ILE A 179 -4.14 -15.50 5.09
N LEU A 180 -4.45 -14.24 4.75
CA LEU A 180 -5.83 -13.78 4.60
C LEU A 180 -6.58 -14.46 3.45
N THR A 181 -5.84 -14.98 2.47
CA THR A 181 -6.37 -15.73 1.32
C THR A 181 -6.25 -17.24 1.46
N ASP A 182 -6.06 -17.75 2.69
CA ASP A 182 -6.04 -19.18 3.05
C ASP A 182 -4.91 -19.98 2.37
N ARG A 183 -3.71 -19.36 2.26
CA ARG A 183 -2.49 -19.96 1.67
C ARG A 183 -1.25 -19.84 2.57
N PRO A 184 -1.31 -20.16 3.87
CA PRO A 184 -0.17 -20.01 4.78
C PRO A 184 1.05 -20.88 4.40
N GLU A 185 0.87 -22.00 3.71
CA GLU A 185 1.93 -22.87 3.21
C GLU A 185 2.79 -22.21 2.12
N GLU A 186 2.17 -21.43 1.24
CA GLU A 186 2.86 -20.63 0.23
C GLU A 186 3.67 -19.51 0.88
N ALA A 187 3.13 -18.91 1.95
CA ALA A 187 3.83 -17.90 2.74
C ALA A 187 5.10 -18.49 3.40
N VAL A 188 4.99 -19.65 4.06
CA VAL A 188 6.14 -20.34 4.67
C VAL A 188 7.21 -20.68 3.62
N THR A 189 6.78 -21.17 2.46
CA THR A 189 7.70 -21.57 1.38
C THR A 189 8.49 -20.37 0.88
N ALA A 190 7.82 -19.25 0.62
CA ALA A 190 8.49 -18.04 0.15
C ALA A 190 9.39 -17.38 1.20
N LEU A 191 8.99 -17.37 2.47
CA LEU A 191 9.83 -16.81 3.54
C LEU A 191 11.15 -17.57 3.69
N ARG A 192 11.12 -18.91 3.58
CA ARG A 192 12.33 -19.73 3.59
C ARG A 192 13.23 -19.46 2.38
N GLU A 193 12.62 -19.23 1.23
CA GLU A 193 13.37 -18.88 0.02
C GLU A 193 14.02 -17.51 0.15
N ALA A 194 13.28 -16.50 0.63
CA ALA A 194 13.80 -15.14 0.86
C ALA A 194 14.94 -15.11 1.90
N GLU A 195 14.83 -15.89 2.98
CA GLU A 195 15.93 -16.07 3.94
C GLU A 195 17.16 -16.71 3.26
N ARG A 196 16.94 -17.73 2.42
CA ARG A 196 18.01 -18.46 1.73
C ARG A 196 18.72 -17.63 0.67
N THR A 197 17.99 -16.76 -0.05
CA THR A 197 18.55 -15.86 -1.07
C THR A 197 19.14 -14.58 -0.47
N GLY A 198 18.89 -14.32 0.82
CA GLY A 198 19.39 -13.14 1.53
C GLY A 198 18.56 -11.88 1.32
N GLU A 199 17.37 -12.00 0.72
CA GLU A 199 16.39 -10.90 0.58
C GLU A 199 15.82 -10.49 1.94
N LEU A 200 15.66 -11.46 2.85
CA LEU A 200 15.11 -11.23 4.19
C LEU A 200 16.11 -11.66 5.27
N PRO A 201 16.46 -10.78 6.23
CA PRO A 201 17.35 -11.14 7.35
C PRO A 201 16.79 -12.30 8.18
N PRO A 202 17.63 -13.23 8.69
CA PRO A 202 17.16 -14.42 9.42
C PRO A 202 16.27 -14.12 10.62
N ASP A 203 16.54 -13.05 11.38
CA ASP A 203 15.73 -12.68 12.54
C ASP A 203 14.32 -12.24 12.14
N GLU A 204 14.18 -11.49 11.04
CA GLU A 204 12.88 -11.06 10.51
C GLU A 204 12.12 -12.20 9.85
N ALA A 205 12.84 -13.06 9.10
CA ALA A 205 12.29 -14.28 8.52
C ALA A 205 11.69 -15.18 9.60
N LYS A 206 12.37 -15.33 10.73
CA LYS A 206 11.91 -16.15 11.86
C LYS A 206 10.60 -15.64 12.45
N GLU A 207 10.43 -14.33 12.62
CA GLU A 207 9.19 -13.76 13.16
C GLU A 207 8.01 -13.93 12.19
N LEU A 208 8.22 -13.66 10.89
CA LEU A 208 7.19 -13.88 9.87
C LEU A 208 6.83 -15.37 9.71
N LEU A 209 7.83 -16.27 9.77
CA LEU A 209 7.61 -17.72 9.73
C LEU A 209 6.80 -18.20 10.94
N ARG A 210 7.04 -17.64 12.13
CA ARG A 210 6.27 -17.96 13.33
C ARG A 210 4.79 -17.63 13.15
N LEU A 211 4.48 -16.49 12.53
CA LEU A 211 3.10 -16.08 12.22
C LEU A 211 2.46 -17.04 11.22
N ALA A 212 3.12 -17.32 10.10
CA ALA A 212 2.56 -18.19 9.06
C ALA A 212 2.38 -19.64 9.53
N LEU A 213 3.33 -20.20 10.30
CA LEU A 213 3.24 -21.56 10.85
C LEU A 213 2.12 -21.70 11.89
N LYS A 214 1.86 -20.65 12.67
CA LYS A 214 0.75 -20.62 13.62
C LYS A 214 -0.59 -20.78 12.89
N GLU A 215 -0.79 -20.05 11.79
CA GLU A 215 -2.02 -20.13 10.98
C GLU A 215 -2.15 -21.47 10.25
N LEU A 216 -1.03 -22.07 9.82
CA LEU A 216 -1.00 -23.43 9.25
C LEU A 216 -1.33 -24.53 10.28
N GLY A 217 -1.34 -24.21 11.59
CA GLY A 217 -1.46 -25.20 12.67
C GLY A 217 -0.24 -26.12 12.78
N ALA A 218 0.89 -25.74 12.19
CA ALA A 218 2.13 -26.51 12.23
C ALA A 218 2.97 -26.12 13.47
N PRO A 219 3.65 -27.07 14.14
CA PRO A 219 4.53 -26.74 15.24
C PRO A 219 5.70 -25.88 14.74
N VAL A 220 5.94 -24.74 15.40
CA VAL A 220 7.11 -23.89 15.17
C VAL A 220 8.35 -24.67 15.62
N VAL A 221 9.05 -25.31 14.67
CA VAL A 221 10.29 -26.04 14.97
C VAL A 221 11.38 -25.00 15.21
N VAL A 222 11.64 -24.69 16.48
CA VAL A 222 12.82 -23.93 16.88
C VAL A 222 14.04 -24.82 16.66
N PRO A 223 15.02 -24.44 15.81
CA PRO A 223 16.23 -25.22 15.68
C PRO A 223 16.97 -25.13 17.02
N LEU A 224 16.94 -26.22 17.78
CA LEU A 224 17.82 -26.40 18.93
C LEU A 224 19.25 -26.43 18.36
N GLY A 225 20.00 -25.36 18.61
CA GLY A 225 21.39 -25.26 18.22
C GLY A 225 22.13 -26.53 18.64
N THR A 226 22.74 -27.19 17.67
CA THR A 226 23.62 -28.33 17.92
C THR A 226 24.84 -27.80 18.64
N LYS A 227 24.85 -27.95 19.97
CA LYS A 227 26.11 -27.95 20.72
C LYS A 227 26.88 -29.20 20.33
N SER A 228 27.99 -29.03 19.64
CA SER A 228 29.13 -29.96 19.64
C SER A 228 30.39 -29.15 19.40
#